data_AF-A0A536JMN2-F1
#
_entry.id   AF-A0A536JMN2-F1
#
_cell.length_a   1.000
_cell.length_b   1.000
_cell.length_c   1.000
_cell.angle_alpha   90.00
_cell.angle_beta   90.00
_cell.angle_gamma   90.00
#
_symmetry.space_group_name_H-M   'P 1'
#
loop_
_entity.id
_entity.type
_entity.pdbx_description
1 polymer ?
#
loop_
_entity_poly.entity_id
_entity_poly.type
_entity_poly.pdbx_seq_one_letter_code
_entity_poly.pdbx_strand_id
1 'polypeptide(L)'
;MKGARGWVIAAVVAIVIAAAAYLLQPHEDSPEHSSNSDASAGASAALLFSQAIGHQTDQVTGTFDTPAPMSLMFVFTPTSQYTAAEAELTRRWVQTGGGTLIYASEHGDRELDRAFGVTRVGGYAPGGEYTATPVVAGVERVAGGSTIMPLDPSPSQVAVLRSPDGYVAGYVEHVGVGTVYVLADPLVLCNGYLEKAGNGRLLADLLSSAGPSAHVAFDEYHHGLTVSDFAPQAWVTTPWGAALLWLLVAVFFGLVLRGRRFGPLIQRPAEVARSDAEWSVAVGQLLRRSSARAVTLGLLAGATERAVATRTGLPLHPRERFWNALWVRAPEVAGDLAQIENSLVAASATERDLLNAAQRLHEIAHPAPFRRPAPPSAPLRPSGPPPREWGGRGTSR
;
A
#
# COMPACT_ATOMS: atom_id res chain seq x y z
N MET A 1 28.51 12.53 4.25
CA MET A 1 27.80 11.98 5.43
C MET A 1 26.37 12.53 5.62
N LYS A 2 25.54 12.59 4.57
CA LYS A 2 24.15 13.12 4.66
C LYS A 2 23.04 12.06 4.54
N GLY A 3 23.39 10.78 4.38
CA GLY A 3 22.43 9.69 4.13
C GLY A 3 21.91 8.93 5.35
N ALA A 4 22.52 9.11 6.53
CA ALA A 4 22.16 8.37 7.75
C ALA A 4 20.98 8.97 8.52
N ARG A 5 20.72 10.29 8.36
CA ARG A 5 19.68 11.01 9.12
C ARG A 5 18.25 10.61 8.72
N GLY A 6 18.02 10.23 7.45
CA GLY A 6 16.68 9.84 6.98
C GLY A 6 16.19 8.52 7.56
N TRP A 7 17.09 7.57 7.83
CA TRP A 7 16.73 6.26 8.37
C TRP A 7 16.38 6.33 9.85
N VAL A 8 17.07 7.19 10.60
CA VAL A 8 16.76 7.44 12.01
C VAL A 8 15.37 8.07 12.15
N ILE A 9 15.03 9.03 11.29
CA ILE A 9 13.70 9.66 11.29
C ILE A 9 12.62 8.62 10.94
N ALA A 10 12.83 7.79 9.91
CA ALA A 10 11.88 6.75 9.53
C ALA A 10 11.69 5.69 10.64
N ALA A 11 12.77 5.28 11.31
CA ALA A 11 12.71 4.34 12.43
C ALA A 11 11.98 4.94 13.64
N VAL A 12 12.26 6.21 13.97
CA VAL A 12 11.55 6.92 15.06
C VAL A 12 10.07 7.08 14.73
N VAL A 13 9.71 7.43 13.48
CA VAL A 13 8.30 7.52 13.07
C VAL A 13 7.61 6.15 13.15
N ALA A 14 8.27 5.07 12.71
CA ALA A 14 7.70 3.72 12.82
C ALA A 14 7.52 3.28 14.29
N ILE A 15 8.48 3.59 15.16
CA ILE A 15 8.37 3.31 16.61
C ILE A 15 7.27 4.15 17.25
N VAL A 16 7.13 5.43 16.87
CA VAL A 16 6.06 6.30 17.38
C VAL A 16 4.69 5.83 16.90
N ILE A 17 4.56 5.39 15.64
CA ILE A 17 3.32 4.81 15.12
C ILE A 17 3.02 3.47 15.81
N ALA A 18 4.01 2.61 16.03
CA ALA A 18 3.82 1.34 16.73
C ALA A 18 3.49 1.55 18.22
N ALA A 19 4.15 2.51 18.88
CA ALA A 19 3.86 2.89 20.25
C ALA A 19 2.49 3.55 20.36
N ALA A 20 2.12 4.42 19.42
CA ALA A 20 0.77 4.99 19.37
C ALA A 20 -0.27 3.91 19.10
N ALA A 21 -0.02 2.96 18.18
CA ALA A 21 -0.92 1.84 17.92
C ALA A 21 -1.07 0.93 19.15
N TYR A 22 -0.01 0.74 19.93
CA TYR A 22 -0.03 -0.06 21.17
C TYR A 22 -0.68 0.69 22.35
N LEU A 23 -0.43 2.00 22.49
CA LEU A 23 -0.97 2.84 23.56
C LEU A 23 -2.41 3.32 23.30
N LEU A 24 -2.82 3.37 22.02
CA LEU A 24 -4.18 3.67 21.58
C LEU A 24 -4.92 2.40 21.15
N GLN A 25 -4.43 1.20 21.47
CA GLN A 25 -5.29 0.01 21.44
C GLN A 25 -6.49 0.35 22.33
N PRO A 26 -7.71 0.46 21.77
CA PRO A 26 -8.89 0.56 22.62
C PRO A 26 -8.82 -0.63 23.55
N HIS A 27 -9.00 -0.41 24.85
CA HIS A 27 -9.52 -1.51 25.65
C HIS A 27 -10.79 -1.94 24.90
N GLU A 28 -10.75 -3.12 24.29
CA GLU A 28 -11.94 -3.74 23.72
C GLU A 28 -12.80 -4.08 24.93
N ASP A 29 -13.47 -3.06 25.45
CA ASP A 29 -14.48 -3.17 26.48
C ASP A 29 -15.79 -3.30 25.71
N SER A 30 -16.55 -4.33 26.02
CA SER A 30 -17.93 -4.49 25.56
C SER A 30 -18.84 -4.26 26.76
N PRO A 31 -19.03 -3.00 27.19
CA PRO A 31 -19.83 -2.69 28.37
C PRO A 31 -21.29 -3.13 28.21
N GLU A 32 -21.75 -3.28 26.96
CA GLU A 32 -23.11 -3.70 26.62
C GLU A 32 -23.21 -5.20 26.32
N HIS A 33 -22.08 -5.91 26.38
CA HIS A 33 -22.01 -7.38 26.31
C HIS A 33 -22.47 -7.99 24.97
N SER A 34 -22.14 -7.32 23.86
CA SER A 34 -22.45 -7.83 22.51
C SER A 34 -21.79 -9.18 22.24
N SER A 35 -22.51 -10.06 21.55
CA SER A 35 -21.99 -11.35 21.07
C SER A 35 -20.99 -11.23 19.91
N ASN A 36 -20.83 -10.02 19.34
CA ASN A 36 -19.82 -9.71 18.32
C ASN A 36 -18.46 -9.30 18.91
N SER A 37 -18.33 -9.26 20.24
CA SER A 37 -17.11 -8.81 20.90
C SER A 37 -16.36 -9.93 21.61
N ASP A 38 -15.05 -10.02 21.34
CA ASP A 38 -14.11 -10.92 22.02
C ASP A 38 -13.53 -10.33 23.32
N ALA A 39 -13.96 -9.11 23.67
CA ALA A 39 -13.69 -8.46 24.96
C ALA A 39 -14.00 -9.37 26.15
N SER A 40 -13.35 -9.14 27.31
CA SER A 40 -13.70 -9.87 28.54
C SER A 40 -15.15 -9.67 28.98
N ALA A 41 -15.72 -8.50 28.68
CA ALA A 41 -17.12 -8.17 28.95
C ALA A 41 -18.06 -8.51 27.78
N GLY A 42 -17.55 -9.01 26.65
CA GLY A 42 -18.36 -9.46 25.51
C GLY A 42 -18.95 -10.84 25.70
N ALA A 43 -19.84 -11.26 24.79
CA ALA A 43 -20.57 -12.53 24.86
C ALA A 43 -20.26 -13.51 23.71
N SER A 44 -19.20 -13.25 22.91
CA SER A 44 -18.85 -14.12 21.77
C SER A 44 -18.59 -15.58 22.17
N ALA A 45 -18.02 -15.81 23.36
CA ALA A 45 -17.80 -17.15 23.90
C ALA A 45 -19.12 -17.87 24.23
N ALA A 46 -20.17 -17.16 24.67
CA ALA A 46 -21.48 -17.76 24.90
C ALA A 46 -22.13 -18.22 23.58
N LEU A 47 -21.98 -17.42 22.52
CA LEU A 47 -22.39 -17.77 21.16
C LEU A 47 -21.63 -19.00 20.65
N LEU A 48 -20.30 -18.99 20.73
CA LEU A 48 -19.47 -20.11 20.30
C LEU A 48 -19.72 -21.38 21.12
N PHE A 49 -19.96 -21.25 22.42
CA PHE A 49 -20.30 -22.37 23.29
C PHE A 49 -21.63 -23.00 22.90
N SER A 50 -22.65 -22.18 22.59
CA SER A 50 -23.95 -22.65 22.11
C SER A 50 -23.82 -23.51 20.84
N GLN A 51 -23.01 -23.05 19.89
CA GLN A 51 -22.70 -23.80 18.66
C GLN A 51 -21.95 -25.10 18.97
N ALA A 52 -20.94 -25.04 19.84
CA ALA A 52 -20.08 -26.17 20.17
C ALA A 52 -20.85 -27.33 20.84
N ILE A 53 -21.88 -27.02 21.63
CA ILE A 53 -22.73 -28.04 22.28
C ILE A 53 -23.91 -28.50 21.41
N GLY A 54 -23.98 -28.03 20.14
CA GLY A 54 -24.87 -28.58 19.11
C GLY A 54 -26.17 -27.81 18.89
N HIS A 55 -26.32 -26.61 19.45
CA HIS A 55 -27.45 -25.75 19.09
C HIS A 55 -27.23 -25.08 17.73
N GLN A 56 -28.31 -24.94 16.94
CA GLN A 56 -28.29 -24.01 15.82
C GLN A 56 -28.30 -22.59 16.38
N THR A 57 -27.33 -21.77 15.99
CA THR A 57 -27.15 -20.45 16.57
C THR A 57 -27.00 -19.38 15.51
N ASP A 58 -27.72 -18.28 15.68
CA ASP A 58 -27.69 -17.10 14.82
C ASP A 58 -27.74 -15.81 15.64
N GLN A 59 -27.60 -14.69 14.95
CA GLN A 59 -27.71 -13.34 15.50
C GLN A 59 -28.83 -12.60 14.77
N VAL A 60 -29.77 -12.04 15.52
CA VAL A 60 -30.82 -11.17 14.96
C VAL A 60 -30.16 -9.84 14.62
N THR A 61 -30.08 -9.49 13.34
CA THR A 61 -29.43 -8.27 12.85
C THR A 61 -30.26 -7.62 11.74
N GLY A 62 -30.10 -6.30 11.54
CA GLY A 62 -30.73 -5.56 10.45
C GLY A 62 -32.21 -5.24 10.66
N THR A 63 -33.06 -6.26 10.80
CA THR A 63 -34.49 -6.11 11.15
C THR A 63 -34.82 -7.00 12.34
N PHE A 64 -35.61 -6.48 13.28
CA PHE A 64 -36.04 -7.26 14.42
C PHE A 64 -37.20 -8.19 14.07
N ASP A 65 -36.98 -9.49 14.30
CA ASP A 65 -37.99 -10.53 14.29
C ASP A 65 -37.71 -11.49 15.46
N THR A 66 -38.77 -12.06 16.04
CA THR A 66 -38.59 -13.14 17.03
C THR A 66 -38.11 -14.42 16.36
N PRO A 67 -37.28 -15.23 17.03
CA PRO A 67 -36.88 -16.55 16.57
C PRO A 67 -38.07 -17.52 16.35
N ALA A 68 -37.78 -18.69 15.79
CA ALA A 68 -38.77 -19.75 15.64
C ALA A 68 -39.44 -20.14 16.99
N PRO A 69 -40.65 -20.71 17.00
CA PRO A 69 -41.25 -21.25 18.23
C PRO A 69 -40.34 -22.28 18.92
N MET A 70 -40.46 -22.43 20.24
CA MET A 70 -39.67 -23.37 21.05
C MET A 70 -38.15 -23.19 20.90
N SER A 71 -37.70 -21.93 20.76
CA SER A 71 -36.28 -21.57 20.67
C SER A 71 -35.88 -20.65 21.83
N LEU A 72 -34.59 -20.35 21.93
CA LEU A 72 -34.02 -19.49 22.96
C LEU A 72 -33.53 -18.18 22.33
N MET A 73 -33.71 -17.06 23.02
CA MET A 73 -33.14 -15.77 22.65
C MET A 73 -32.38 -15.15 23.82
N PHE A 74 -31.14 -14.74 23.58
CA PHE A 74 -30.37 -13.89 24.50
C PHE A 74 -30.59 -12.42 24.15
N VAL A 75 -30.92 -11.62 25.16
CA VAL A 75 -30.94 -10.16 25.10
C VAL A 75 -29.96 -9.67 26.16
N PHE A 76 -28.76 -9.30 25.70
CA PHE A 76 -27.78 -8.56 26.50
C PHE A 76 -28.15 -7.07 26.54
N THR A 77 -27.48 -6.26 27.38
CA THR A 77 -27.87 -4.87 27.67
C THR A 77 -28.15 -4.06 26.38
N PRO A 78 -29.43 -3.79 26.07
CA PRO A 78 -29.79 -3.14 24.82
C PRO A 78 -29.28 -1.69 24.78
N THR A 79 -28.67 -1.28 23.67
CA THR A 79 -28.19 0.11 23.49
C THR A 79 -29.23 0.96 22.76
N SER A 80 -30.04 0.34 21.91
CA SER A 80 -31.25 0.93 21.34
C SER A 80 -32.48 0.36 22.02
N GLN A 81 -33.43 1.25 22.33
CA GLN A 81 -34.65 0.89 23.06
C GLN A 81 -35.56 0.01 22.21
N TYR A 82 -36.16 -0.99 22.85
CA TYR A 82 -37.28 -1.72 22.25
C TYR A 82 -38.48 -0.79 22.12
N THR A 83 -39.21 -0.91 21.01
CA THR A 83 -40.54 -0.35 20.91
C THR A 83 -41.56 -1.20 21.65
N ALA A 84 -42.69 -0.60 22.04
CA ALA A 84 -43.80 -1.33 22.67
C ALA A 84 -44.31 -2.51 21.80
N ALA A 85 -44.23 -2.38 20.48
CA ALA A 85 -44.64 -3.42 19.54
C ALA A 85 -43.65 -4.59 19.52
N GLU A 86 -42.34 -4.32 19.52
CA GLU A 86 -41.27 -5.33 19.59
C GLU A 86 -41.29 -6.06 20.93
N ALA A 87 -41.50 -5.33 22.03
CA ALA A 87 -41.63 -5.93 23.36
C ALA A 87 -42.86 -6.85 23.47
N GLU A 88 -44.03 -6.44 22.97
CA GLU A 88 -45.23 -7.29 22.96
C GLU A 88 -45.09 -8.46 21.98
N LEU A 89 -44.39 -8.28 20.86
CA LEU A 89 -44.07 -9.37 19.93
C LEU A 89 -43.18 -10.42 20.62
N THR A 90 -42.15 -9.98 21.33
CA THR A 90 -41.26 -10.85 22.14
C THR A 90 -42.04 -11.56 23.24
N ARG A 91 -42.89 -10.84 23.97
CA ARG A 91 -43.75 -11.39 25.02
C ARG A 91 -44.69 -12.47 24.49
N ARG A 92 -45.34 -12.24 23.34
CA ARG A 92 -46.22 -13.24 22.71
C ARG A 92 -45.43 -14.47 22.25
N TRP A 93 -44.24 -14.30 21.68
CA TRP A 93 -43.39 -15.40 21.29
C TRP A 93 -43.01 -16.30 22.48
N VAL A 94 -42.66 -15.72 23.64
CA VAL A 94 -42.49 -16.49 24.88
C VAL A 94 -43.82 -17.13 25.27
N GLN A 95 -44.88 -16.33 25.40
CA GLN A 95 -46.14 -16.77 25.99
C GLN A 95 -46.83 -17.91 25.23
N THR A 96 -46.93 -17.82 23.91
CA THR A 96 -47.69 -18.76 23.08
C THR A 96 -46.79 -19.57 22.15
N GLY A 97 -45.64 -19.04 21.77
CA GLY A 97 -44.64 -19.75 20.95
C GLY A 97 -43.75 -20.70 21.75
N GLY A 98 -43.82 -20.69 23.09
CA GLY A 98 -43.00 -21.52 23.96
C GLY A 98 -41.51 -21.14 23.93
N GLY A 99 -41.21 -19.89 23.57
CA GLY A 99 -39.85 -19.37 23.57
C GLY A 99 -39.25 -19.29 24.97
N THR A 100 -37.92 -19.38 25.04
CA THR A 100 -37.14 -19.08 26.24
C THR A 100 -36.38 -17.78 26.06
N LEU A 101 -36.68 -16.78 26.88
CA LEU A 101 -35.97 -15.50 26.87
C LEU A 101 -34.93 -15.47 27.98
N ILE A 102 -33.66 -15.24 27.64
CA ILE A 102 -32.62 -14.90 28.60
C ILE A 102 -32.37 -13.39 28.49
N TYR A 103 -32.98 -12.64 29.39
CA TYR A 103 -32.88 -11.19 29.44
C TYR A 103 -31.85 -10.78 30.50
N ALA A 104 -30.62 -10.57 30.06
CA ALA A 104 -29.49 -10.24 30.89
C ALA A 104 -29.09 -8.79 30.65
N SER A 105 -29.54 -7.88 31.50
CA SER A 105 -29.29 -6.44 31.32
C SER A 105 -29.06 -5.73 32.64
N GLU A 106 -28.00 -4.92 32.68
CA GLU A 106 -27.64 -4.11 33.86
C GLU A 106 -28.74 -3.08 34.19
N HIS A 107 -29.13 -2.27 33.20
CA HIS A 107 -30.10 -1.17 33.39
C HIS A 107 -31.53 -1.53 32.95
N GLY A 108 -31.67 -2.58 32.14
CA GLY A 108 -32.92 -2.96 31.50
C GLY A 108 -33.35 -2.02 30.37
N ASP A 109 -34.36 -2.46 29.64
CA ASP A 109 -35.13 -1.70 28.67
C ASP A 109 -36.56 -1.48 29.21
N ARG A 110 -37.07 -0.26 29.05
CA ARG A 110 -38.37 0.16 29.62
C ARG A 110 -39.56 -0.63 29.07
N GLU A 111 -39.57 -0.96 27.78
CA GLU A 111 -40.70 -1.63 27.15
C GLU A 111 -40.64 -3.14 27.40
N LEU A 112 -39.46 -3.75 27.39
CA LEU A 112 -39.27 -5.14 27.84
C LEU A 112 -39.59 -5.31 29.32
N ASP A 113 -39.09 -4.43 30.18
CA ASP A 113 -39.39 -4.47 31.62
C ASP A 113 -40.91 -4.38 31.85
N ARG A 114 -41.61 -3.50 31.12
CA ARG A 114 -43.08 -3.41 31.19
C ARG A 114 -43.76 -4.69 30.69
N ALA A 115 -43.32 -5.23 29.56
CA ALA A 115 -43.94 -6.41 28.96
C ALA A 115 -43.79 -7.66 29.86
N PHE A 116 -42.64 -7.82 30.52
CA PHE A 116 -42.36 -8.97 31.38
C PHE A 116 -42.55 -8.71 32.87
N GLY A 117 -43.06 -7.53 33.26
CA GLY A 117 -43.28 -7.18 34.66
C GLY A 117 -41.99 -7.18 35.49
N VAL A 118 -40.87 -6.79 34.88
CA VAL A 118 -39.57 -6.71 35.55
C VAL A 118 -39.57 -5.47 36.43
N THR A 119 -39.37 -5.68 37.72
CA THR A 119 -39.20 -4.59 38.69
C THR A 119 -37.77 -4.60 39.21
N ARG A 120 -37.15 -3.43 39.22
CA ARG A 120 -35.77 -3.24 39.68
C ARG A 120 -35.77 -2.29 40.88
N VAL A 121 -35.02 -2.63 41.90
CA VAL A 121 -34.81 -1.78 43.07
C VAL A 121 -33.95 -0.60 42.63
N GLY A 122 -34.43 0.62 42.83
CA GLY A 122 -33.68 1.82 42.46
C GLY A 122 -32.34 1.91 43.20
N GLY A 123 -31.26 2.13 42.44
CA GLY A 123 -29.90 2.26 42.97
C GLY A 123 -29.04 1.02 42.74
N TYR A 124 -27.75 1.15 43.05
CA TYR A 124 -26.78 0.07 42.91
C TYR A 124 -26.58 -0.68 44.23
N ALA A 125 -26.41 -2.00 44.15
CA ALA A 125 -26.03 -2.85 45.25
C ALA A 125 -24.73 -3.61 44.93
N PRO A 126 -24.00 -4.12 45.95
CA PRO A 126 -22.84 -4.96 45.75
C PRO A 126 -23.16 -6.22 44.94
N GLY A 127 -22.31 -6.49 43.94
CA GLY A 127 -22.29 -7.72 43.15
C GLY A 127 -21.07 -8.58 43.46
N GLY A 128 -20.60 -9.31 42.45
CA GLY A 128 -19.30 -9.99 42.45
C GLY A 128 -19.40 -11.50 42.51
N GLU A 129 -20.04 -12.03 43.55
CA GLU A 129 -20.40 -13.45 43.62
C GLU A 129 -21.89 -13.58 43.93
N TYR A 130 -22.54 -14.56 43.29
CA TYR A 130 -23.95 -14.87 43.52
C TYR A 130 -24.10 -16.32 43.91
N THR A 131 -24.88 -16.58 44.95
CA THR A 131 -25.34 -17.92 45.30
C THR A 131 -26.53 -18.27 44.43
N ALA A 132 -26.44 -19.42 43.77
CA ALA A 132 -27.51 -19.96 42.96
C ALA A 132 -28.51 -20.73 43.84
N THR A 133 -29.80 -20.62 43.51
CA THR A 133 -30.84 -21.40 44.19
C THR A 133 -30.98 -22.76 43.51
N PRO A 134 -31.59 -23.77 44.19
CA PRO A 134 -31.73 -25.12 43.62
C PRO A 134 -32.51 -25.23 42.30
N VAL A 135 -33.09 -24.12 41.82
CA VAL A 135 -33.78 -24.04 40.53
C VAL A 135 -32.82 -24.30 39.36
N VAL A 136 -31.55 -23.88 39.48
CA VAL A 136 -30.48 -24.17 38.51
C VAL A 136 -29.61 -25.31 39.04
N ALA A 137 -29.99 -26.54 38.71
CA ALA A 137 -29.43 -27.75 39.32
C ALA A 137 -27.93 -27.91 39.05
N GLY A 138 -27.13 -27.97 40.12
CA GLY A 138 -25.68 -28.20 40.04
C GLY A 138 -24.86 -26.91 39.85
N VAL A 139 -25.49 -25.73 39.92
CA VAL A 139 -24.81 -24.45 40.09
C VAL A 139 -24.95 -24.04 41.56
N GLU A 140 -23.84 -23.93 42.28
CA GLU A 140 -23.84 -23.44 43.67
C GLU A 140 -23.56 -21.94 43.74
N ARG A 141 -22.57 -21.48 42.99
CA ARG A 141 -22.14 -20.08 42.93
C ARG A 141 -21.71 -19.70 41.52
N VAL A 142 -21.91 -18.43 41.18
CA VAL A 142 -21.40 -17.80 39.95
C VAL A 142 -20.74 -16.48 40.29
N ALA A 143 -19.81 -16.03 39.44
CA ALA A 143 -19.12 -14.75 39.59
C ALA A 143 -19.61 -13.75 38.53
N GLY A 144 -19.64 -12.47 38.87
CA GLY A 144 -20.07 -11.39 37.97
C GLY A 144 -19.44 -10.04 38.30
N GLY A 145 -20.07 -8.96 37.85
CA GLY A 145 -19.65 -7.57 38.05
C GLY A 145 -19.73 -7.14 39.51
N SER A 146 -18.92 -6.13 39.88
CA SER A 146 -18.85 -5.64 41.26
C SER A 146 -20.12 -4.95 41.76
N THR A 147 -21.04 -4.57 40.88
CA THR A 147 -22.26 -3.84 41.20
C THR A 147 -23.40 -4.28 40.31
N ILE A 148 -24.62 -4.27 40.85
CA ILE A 148 -25.86 -4.60 40.12
C ILE A 148 -26.96 -3.59 40.45
N MET A 149 -27.97 -3.49 39.60
CA MET A 149 -29.27 -2.94 39.97
C MET A 149 -30.21 -4.09 40.36
N PRO A 150 -30.46 -4.34 41.66
CA PRO A 150 -31.17 -5.53 42.09
C PRO A 150 -32.57 -5.66 41.51
N LEU A 151 -33.03 -6.89 41.37
CA LEU A 151 -34.40 -7.20 40.97
C LEU A 151 -35.31 -7.26 42.21
N ASP A 152 -36.57 -6.89 42.03
CA ASP A 152 -37.64 -7.02 43.03
C ASP A 152 -38.72 -7.97 42.50
N PRO A 153 -38.48 -9.30 42.57
CA PRO A 153 -39.36 -10.28 41.95
C PRO A 153 -40.72 -10.35 42.65
N SER A 154 -41.79 -10.47 41.86
CA SER A 154 -43.13 -10.76 42.36
C SER A 154 -43.27 -12.23 42.82
N PRO A 155 -44.37 -12.63 43.50
CA PRO A 155 -44.55 -14.01 43.94
C PRO A 155 -44.56 -15.08 42.83
N SER A 156 -44.82 -14.72 41.57
CA SER A 156 -44.72 -15.65 40.42
C SER A 156 -43.30 -15.79 39.87
N GLN A 157 -42.38 -14.94 40.32
CA GLN A 157 -40.99 -14.86 39.86
C GLN A 157 -40.07 -15.51 40.90
N VAL A 158 -39.42 -16.62 40.53
CA VAL A 158 -38.59 -17.40 41.44
C VAL A 158 -37.14 -16.96 41.33
N ALA A 159 -36.58 -16.42 42.41
CA ALA A 159 -35.17 -16.01 42.44
C ALA A 159 -34.23 -17.19 42.14
N VAL A 160 -33.33 -17.00 41.18
CA VAL A 160 -32.31 -17.99 40.77
C VAL A 160 -30.92 -17.62 41.26
N LEU A 161 -30.61 -16.32 41.40
CA LEU A 161 -29.32 -15.81 41.85
C LEU A 161 -29.52 -14.76 42.94
N ARG A 162 -28.73 -14.84 44.02
CA ARG A 162 -28.70 -13.84 45.09
C ARG A 162 -27.28 -13.44 45.43
N SER A 163 -27.08 -12.14 45.65
CA SER A 163 -25.85 -11.59 46.24
C SER A 163 -25.68 -12.07 47.69
N PRO A 164 -24.48 -11.92 48.29
CA PRO A 164 -24.24 -12.28 49.69
C PRO A 164 -25.12 -11.49 50.66
N ASP A 165 -25.48 -10.25 50.29
CA ASP A 165 -26.35 -9.37 51.07
C ASP A 165 -27.86 -9.66 50.86
N GLY A 166 -28.19 -10.68 50.07
CA GLY A 166 -29.56 -11.17 49.87
C GLY A 166 -30.31 -10.52 48.71
N TYR A 167 -29.76 -9.49 48.06
CA TYR A 167 -30.33 -8.89 46.85
C TYR A 167 -30.47 -9.91 45.72
N VAL A 168 -31.60 -9.87 45.00
CA VAL A 168 -31.86 -10.77 43.87
C VAL A 168 -31.12 -10.24 42.64
N ALA A 169 -30.21 -11.06 42.11
CA ALA A 169 -29.44 -10.77 40.90
C ALA A 169 -30.03 -11.47 39.66
N GLY A 170 -30.93 -12.43 39.86
CA GLY A 170 -31.66 -13.06 38.76
C GLY A 170 -32.88 -13.83 39.24
N TYR A 171 -33.88 -13.94 38.38
CA TYR A 171 -35.07 -14.79 38.60
C TYR A 171 -35.50 -15.51 37.32
N VAL A 172 -36.35 -16.52 37.49
CA VAL A 172 -37.07 -17.20 36.42
C VAL A 172 -38.57 -17.05 36.59
N GLU A 173 -39.29 -16.95 35.49
CA GLU A 173 -40.75 -16.92 35.42
C GLU A 173 -41.26 -17.77 34.25
N HIS A 174 -42.33 -18.53 34.48
CA HIS A 174 -43.07 -19.17 33.40
C HIS A 174 -44.15 -18.22 32.88
N VAL A 175 -44.07 -17.90 31.60
CA VAL A 175 -45.03 -17.02 30.93
C VAL A 175 -45.75 -17.86 29.88
N GLY A 176 -47.00 -18.24 30.16
CA GLY A 176 -47.76 -19.13 29.28
C GLY A 176 -47.06 -20.49 29.11
N VAL A 177 -46.66 -20.81 27.88
CA VAL A 177 -45.94 -22.04 27.52
C VAL A 177 -44.42 -21.87 27.57
N GLY A 178 -43.93 -20.63 27.58
CA GLY A 178 -42.50 -20.31 27.56
C GLY A 178 -41.94 -19.95 28.94
N THR A 179 -40.67 -19.55 28.94
CA THR A 179 -39.93 -19.22 30.15
C THR A 179 -39.10 -17.96 29.95
N VAL A 180 -38.96 -17.15 31.00
CA VAL A 180 -38.11 -15.96 31.01
C VAL A 180 -37.14 -16.06 32.17
N TYR A 181 -35.86 -15.90 31.88
CA TYR A 181 -34.83 -15.65 32.87
C TYR A 181 -34.45 -14.18 32.80
N VAL A 182 -34.51 -13.48 33.92
CA VAL A 182 -34.03 -12.10 34.02
C VAL A 182 -32.79 -12.09 34.89
N LEU A 183 -31.70 -11.53 34.38
CA LEU A 183 -30.43 -11.39 35.08
C LEU A 183 -30.07 -9.89 35.13
N ALA A 184 -29.84 -9.39 36.35
CA ALA A 184 -29.38 -8.02 36.59
C ALA A 184 -27.88 -7.85 36.34
N ASP A 185 -27.14 -8.96 36.23
CA ASP A 185 -25.71 -8.97 35.92
C ASP A 185 -25.46 -9.84 34.68
N PRO A 186 -25.23 -9.23 33.50
CA PRO A 186 -24.95 -9.98 32.29
C PRO A 186 -23.53 -10.58 32.27
N LEU A 187 -22.61 -10.05 33.08
CA LEU A 187 -21.23 -10.54 33.13
C LEU A 187 -21.15 -11.99 33.54
N VAL A 188 -22.16 -12.53 34.24
CA VAL A 188 -22.21 -13.95 34.58
C VAL A 188 -22.21 -14.88 33.35
N LEU A 189 -22.55 -14.35 32.16
CA LEU A 189 -22.57 -15.08 30.88
C LEU A 189 -21.48 -14.60 29.90
N CYS A 190 -20.61 -13.66 30.30
CA CYS A 190 -19.62 -13.04 29.42
C CYS A 190 -18.28 -13.78 29.40
N ASN A 191 -17.50 -13.53 28.34
CA ASN A 191 -16.24 -14.20 28.00
C ASN A 191 -15.29 -14.37 29.19
N GLY A 192 -15.03 -13.27 29.92
CA GLY A 192 -14.10 -13.23 31.05
C GLY A 192 -14.63 -13.87 32.34
N TYR A 193 -15.83 -14.46 32.31
CA TYR A 193 -16.50 -15.05 33.47
C TYR A 193 -16.94 -16.49 33.26
N LEU A 194 -17.09 -16.98 32.03
CA LEU A 194 -17.56 -18.35 31.78
C LEU A 194 -16.68 -19.43 32.45
N GLU A 195 -15.38 -19.19 32.59
CA GLU A 195 -14.45 -20.11 33.29
C GLU A 195 -14.45 -19.96 34.82
N LYS A 196 -15.15 -18.96 35.36
CA LYS A 196 -15.20 -18.69 36.81
C LYS A 196 -16.31 -19.50 37.46
N ALA A 197 -16.05 -19.98 38.68
CA ALA A 197 -17.03 -20.65 39.55
C ALA A 197 -17.92 -21.65 38.76
N GLY A 198 -19.24 -21.47 38.80
CA GLY A 198 -20.21 -22.27 38.05
C GLY A 198 -20.79 -21.59 36.80
N ASN A 199 -20.17 -20.53 36.27
CA ASN A 199 -20.75 -19.71 35.20
C ASN A 199 -20.98 -20.48 33.89
N GLY A 200 -19.97 -21.22 33.41
CA GLY A 200 -20.14 -22.07 32.21
C GLY A 200 -21.20 -23.16 32.40
N ARG A 201 -21.34 -23.69 33.62
CA ARG A 201 -22.39 -24.66 33.98
C ARG A 201 -23.77 -24.00 33.94
N LEU A 202 -23.90 -22.78 34.47
CA LEU A 202 -25.12 -21.97 34.40
C LEU A 202 -25.51 -21.72 32.94
N LEU A 203 -24.57 -21.28 32.09
CA LEU A 203 -24.84 -21.10 30.66
C LEU A 203 -25.36 -22.39 30.02
N ALA A 204 -24.75 -23.54 30.31
CA ALA A 204 -25.21 -24.84 29.80
C ALA A 204 -26.62 -25.21 30.28
N ASP A 205 -26.98 -24.89 31.53
CA ASP A 205 -28.34 -25.09 32.05
C ASP A 205 -29.38 -24.19 31.36
N LEU A 206 -29.04 -22.91 31.16
CA LEU A 206 -29.91 -21.98 30.44
C LEU A 206 -30.15 -22.45 29.01
N LEU A 207 -29.10 -22.87 28.30
CA LEU A 207 -29.21 -23.42 26.94
C LEU A 207 -30.06 -24.70 26.90
N SER A 208 -29.90 -25.57 27.90
CA SER A 208 -30.67 -26.81 28.00
C SER A 208 -32.15 -26.59 28.30
N SER A 209 -32.52 -25.42 28.87
CA SER A 209 -33.90 -25.14 29.27
C SER A 209 -34.89 -25.01 28.10
N ALA A 210 -34.43 -24.65 26.91
CA ALA A 210 -35.23 -24.63 25.69
C ALA A 210 -35.35 -26.02 25.02
N GLY A 211 -34.61 -27.01 25.50
CA GLY A 211 -34.60 -28.38 25.00
C GLY A 211 -33.35 -28.73 24.18
N PRO A 212 -33.13 -30.04 23.93
CA PRO A 212 -31.96 -30.50 23.20
C PRO A 212 -31.98 -29.98 21.76
N SER A 213 -30.92 -29.31 21.33
CA SER A 213 -30.78 -28.75 19.97
C SER A 213 -31.78 -27.63 19.61
N ALA A 214 -32.40 -26.98 20.61
CA ALA A 214 -33.21 -25.79 20.36
C ALA A 214 -32.39 -24.72 19.60
N HIS A 215 -33.05 -23.97 18.72
CA HIS A 215 -32.41 -22.82 18.07
C HIS A 215 -32.08 -21.74 19.11
N VAL A 216 -30.93 -21.08 18.99
CA VAL A 216 -30.44 -20.07 19.94
C VAL A 216 -30.12 -18.81 19.16
N ALA A 217 -30.88 -17.75 19.40
CA ALA A 217 -30.64 -16.45 18.79
C ALA A 217 -30.01 -15.48 19.79
N PHE A 218 -29.11 -14.63 19.31
CA PHE A 218 -28.59 -13.48 20.05
C PHE A 218 -29.15 -12.19 19.43
N ASP A 219 -29.81 -11.36 20.24
CA ASP A 219 -30.34 -10.08 19.78
C ASP A 219 -29.23 -9.05 19.63
N GLU A 220 -28.69 -8.91 18.42
CA GLU A 220 -27.72 -7.87 18.08
C GLU A 220 -28.38 -6.66 17.41
N TYR A 221 -29.64 -6.78 16.99
CA TYR A 221 -30.40 -5.66 16.43
C TYR A 221 -30.50 -4.52 17.45
N HIS A 222 -30.79 -4.85 18.71
CA HIS A 222 -30.89 -3.83 19.76
C HIS A 222 -29.55 -3.44 20.41
N HIS A 223 -28.45 -4.09 20.05
CA HIS A 223 -27.10 -3.61 20.36
C HIS A 223 -26.64 -2.50 19.40
N GLY A 224 -27.46 -2.19 18.40
CA GLY A 224 -27.16 -1.21 17.36
C GLY A 224 -26.01 -1.68 16.47
N LEU A 225 -25.81 -0.99 15.34
CA LEU A 225 -24.52 -1.03 14.69
C LEU A 225 -23.53 -0.37 15.66
N THR A 226 -22.68 -1.17 16.29
CA THR A 226 -21.70 -0.65 17.23
C THR A 226 -20.92 0.45 16.51
N VAL A 227 -20.72 1.62 17.15
CA VAL A 227 -20.03 2.75 16.52
C VAL A 227 -18.61 2.37 16.05
N SER A 228 -18.06 1.27 16.60
CA SER A 228 -16.91 0.54 16.09
C SER A 228 -17.05 0.13 14.61
N ASP A 229 -18.19 -0.40 14.16
CA ASP A 229 -18.37 -0.90 12.80
C ASP A 229 -18.29 0.20 11.71
N PHE A 230 -18.53 1.46 12.09
CA PHE A 230 -18.45 2.62 11.18
C PHE A 230 -17.24 3.52 11.40
N ALA A 231 -16.39 3.25 12.40
CA ALA A 231 -15.17 4.01 12.56
C ALA A 231 -14.24 3.71 11.36
N PRO A 232 -13.72 4.72 10.62
CA PRO A 232 -12.73 4.53 9.55
C PRO A 232 -11.43 3.86 9.98
N GLN A 233 -11.32 3.50 11.26
CA GLN A 233 -10.20 2.90 11.95
C GLN A 233 -10.44 1.40 12.21
N ALA A 234 -11.70 0.97 12.31
CA ALA A 234 -12.06 -0.39 12.75
C ALA A 234 -11.74 -1.47 11.71
N TRP A 235 -11.66 -1.10 10.44
CA TRP A 235 -11.13 -2.03 9.44
C TRP A 235 -9.64 -2.32 9.68
N VAL A 236 -8.86 -1.40 10.26
CA VAL A 236 -7.40 -1.57 10.51
C VAL A 236 -7.13 -2.53 11.67
N THR A 237 -8.07 -2.72 12.60
CA THR A 237 -7.96 -3.68 13.71
C THR A 237 -8.32 -5.11 13.30
N THR A 238 -8.95 -5.31 12.13
CA THR A 238 -9.14 -6.66 11.58
C THR A 238 -7.80 -7.25 11.12
N PRO A 239 -7.61 -8.59 11.18
CA PRO A 239 -6.41 -9.26 10.67
C PRO A 239 -6.07 -8.89 9.21
N TRP A 240 -7.09 -8.66 8.39
CA TRP A 240 -6.94 -8.27 6.98
C TRP A 240 -6.58 -6.80 6.80
N GLY A 241 -7.13 -5.87 7.61
CA GLY A 241 -6.74 -4.47 7.55
C GLY A 241 -5.32 -4.23 8.06
N ALA A 242 -4.91 -4.94 9.11
CA ALA A 242 -3.53 -4.98 9.55
C ALA A 242 -2.59 -5.48 8.44
N ALA A 243 -2.97 -6.54 7.72
CA ALA A 243 -2.20 -7.05 6.58
C ALA A 243 -2.11 -6.03 5.43
N LEU A 244 -3.20 -5.34 5.11
CA LEU A 244 -3.24 -4.30 4.07
C LEU A 244 -2.37 -3.09 4.44
N LEU A 245 -2.38 -2.71 5.72
CA LEU A 245 -1.52 -1.66 6.27
C LEU A 245 -0.05 -2.05 6.13
N TRP A 246 0.32 -3.26 6.54
CA TRP A 246 1.70 -3.77 6.40
C TRP A 246 2.14 -3.88 4.95
N LEU A 247 1.24 -4.23 4.03
CA LEU A 247 1.48 -4.22 2.60
C LEU A 247 1.79 -2.80 2.11
N LEU A 248 1.01 -1.80 2.53
CA LEU A 248 1.23 -0.39 2.16
C LEU A 248 2.55 0.13 2.70
N VAL A 249 2.90 -0.22 3.95
CA VAL A 249 4.21 0.06 4.55
C VAL A 249 5.33 -0.59 3.73
N ALA A 250 5.19 -1.86 3.35
CA ALA A 250 6.18 -2.57 2.54
C ALA A 250 6.37 -1.94 1.15
N VAL A 251 5.28 -1.53 0.49
CA VAL A 251 5.31 -0.82 -0.79
C VAL A 251 5.99 0.54 -0.65
N PHE A 252 5.68 1.29 0.41
CA PHE A 252 6.32 2.57 0.71
C PHE A 252 7.82 2.41 0.93
N PHE A 253 8.25 1.46 1.75
CA PHE A 253 9.67 1.14 1.93
C PHE A 253 10.31 0.69 0.62
N GLY A 254 9.62 -0.13 -0.18
CA GLY A 254 10.06 -0.55 -1.50
C GLY A 254 10.29 0.64 -2.44
N LEU A 255 9.40 1.63 -2.45
CA LEU A 255 9.53 2.88 -3.23
C LEU A 255 10.69 3.76 -2.73
N VAL A 256 10.83 3.92 -1.42
CA VAL A 256 11.93 4.66 -0.80
C VAL A 256 13.28 4.00 -1.09
N LEU A 257 13.34 2.67 -1.07
CA LEU A 257 14.51 1.87 -1.42
C LEU A 257 14.80 1.88 -2.92
N ARG A 258 13.77 1.88 -3.77
CA ARG A 258 13.87 1.91 -5.24
C ARG A 258 14.61 3.14 -5.77
N GLY A 259 14.58 4.25 -5.03
CA GLY A 259 15.31 5.48 -5.34
C GLY A 259 16.77 5.52 -4.85
N ARG A 260 17.22 4.54 -4.06
CA ARG A 260 18.59 4.52 -3.52
C ARG A 260 19.52 3.79 -4.48
N ARG A 261 20.45 4.54 -5.05
CA ARG A 261 21.50 4.01 -5.93
C ARG A 261 22.39 3.06 -5.11
N PHE A 262 22.26 1.75 -5.33
CA PHE A 262 23.18 0.76 -4.82
C PHE A 262 24.46 0.79 -5.68
N GLY A 263 25.41 1.64 -5.31
CA GLY A 263 26.75 1.58 -5.89
C GLY A 263 27.45 2.93 -5.96
N PRO A 264 28.80 2.94 -5.96
CA PRO A 264 29.59 4.13 -6.27
C PRO A 264 29.21 4.64 -7.67
N LEU A 265 29.12 5.96 -7.82
CA LEU A 265 29.02 6.58 -9.14
C LEU A 265 30.30 6.25 -9.92
N ILE A 266 30.21 5.30 -10.86
CA ILE A 266 31.29 5.07 -11.83
C ILE A 266 31.31 6.33 -12.70
N GLN A 267 32.34 7.18 -12.52
CA GLN A 267 32.55 8.31 -13.40
C GLN A 267 32.79 7.75 -14.80
N ARG A 268 31.95 8.15 -15.76
CA ARG A 268 32.21 7.87 -17.17
C ARG A 268 33.58 8.48 -17.50
N PRO A 269 34.54 7.72 -18.06
CA PRO A 269 35.83 8.27 -18.46
C PRO A 269 35.58 9.50 -19.33
N ALA A 270 36.33 10.58 -19.08
CA ALA A 270 36.25 11.78 -19.91
C ALA A 270 36.38 11.35 -21.38
N GLU A 271 35.39 11.73 -22.19
CA GLU A 271 35.40 11.43 -23.61
C GLU A 271 36.64 12.12 -24.20
N VAL A 272 37.66 11.32 -24.53
CA VAL A 272 38.85 11.78 -25.22
C VAL A 272 38.36 12.55 -26.44
N ALA A 273 38.88 13.76 -26.67
CA ALA A 273 38.53 14.57 -27.83
C ALA A 273 38.62 13.70 -29.08
N ARG A 274 37.46 13.35 -29.65
CA ARG A 274 37.37 12.60 -30.90
C ARG A 274 38.22 13.34 -31.92
N SER A 275 39.15 12.65 -32.56
CA SER A 275 39.97 13.25 -33.60
C SER A 275 39.04 13.86 -34.66
N ASP A 276 39.31 15.10 -35.09
CA ASP A 276 38.48 15.84 -36.07
C ASP A 276 38.24 15.04 -37.37
N ALA A 277 39.09 14.05 -37.64
CA ALA A 277 38.96 13.09 -38.73
C ALA A 277 37.73 12.16 -38.58
N GLU A 278 37.43 11.66 -37.38
CA GLU A 278 36.27 10.78 -37.16
C GLU A 278 34.95 11.52 -37.37
N TRP A 279 34.90 12.81 -36.97
CA TRP A 279 33.73 13.65 -37.21
C TRP A 279 33.52 13.90 -38.70
N SER A 280 34.59 14.21 -39.43
CA SER A 280 34.55 14.43 -40.88
C SER A 280 34.10 13.16 -41.64
N VAL A 281 34.57 11.98 -41.22
CA VAL A 281 34.12 10.69 -41.79
C VAL A 281 32.65 10.44 -41.47
N ALA A 282 32.20 10.68 -40.24
CA ALA A 282 30.81 10.48 -39.84
C ALA A 282 29.84 11.41 -40.58
N VAL A 283 30.20 12.69 -40.75
CA VAL A 283 29.41 13.67 -41.53
C VAL A 283 29.41 13.30 -43.01
N GLY A 284 30.54 12.85 -43.56
CA GLY A 284 30.62 12.34 -44.94
C GLY A 284 29.69 11.15 -45.19
N GLN A 285 29.67 10.17 -44.27
CA GLN A 285 28.76 9.03 -44.35
C GLN A 285 27.29 9.45 -44.22
N LEU A 286 26.99 10.43 -43.36
CA LEU A 286 25.65 10.99 -43.23
C LEU A 286 25.16 11.65 -44.53
N LEU A 287 25.98 12.49 -45.16
CA LEU A 287 25.64 13.15 -46.42
C LEU A 287 25.49 12.15 -47.59
N ARG A 288 26.31 11.10 -47.58
CA ARG A 288 26.20 10.00 -48.54
C ARG A 288 24.90 9.23 -48.37
N ARG A 289 24.53 8.86 -47.13
CA ARG A 289 23.28 8.10 -46.85
C ARG A 289 22.02 8.88 -47.23
N SER A 290 22.04 10.21 -47.06
CA SER A 290 20.89 11.07 -47.37
C SER A 290 20.85 11.48 -48.84
N SER A 291 21.79 11.00 -49.68
CA SER A 291 21.93 11.38 -51.09
C SER A 291 21.98 12.91 -51.31
N ALA A 292 22.49 13.67 -50.33
CA ALA A 292 22.50 15.13 -50.32
C ALA A 292 23.66 15.71 -51.16
N ARG A 293 23.73 15.31 -52.43
CA ARG A 293 24.84 15.60 -53.37
C ARG A 293 24.99 17.09 -53.67
N ALA A 294 23.89 17.76 -54.02
CA ALA A 294 23.88 19.20 -54.31
C ALA A 294 24.27 20.04 -53.07
N VAL A 295 23.79 19.65 -51.88
CA VAL A 295 24.15 20.30 -50.61
C VAL A 295 25.64 20.15 -50.32
N THR A 296 26.19 18.95 -50.51
CA THR A 296 27.62 18.68 -50.32
C THR A 296 28.48 19.55 -51.23
N LEU A 297 28.13 19.66 -52.50
CA LEU A 297 28.85 20.52 -53.45
C LEU A 297 28.74 22.01 -53.12
N GLY A 298 27.57 22.49 -52.66
CA GLY A 298 27.41 23.87 -52.19
C GLY A 298 28.27 24.19 -50.97
N LEU A 299 28.37 23.26 -50.02
CA LEU A 299 29.24 23.41 -48.85
C LEU A 299 30.72 23.45 -49.24
N LEU A 300 31.15 22.60 -50.17
CA LEU A 300 32.52 22.58 -50.68
C LEU A 300 32.85 23.84 -51.49
N ALA A 301 31.93 24.34 -52.31
CA ALA A 301 32.10 25.58 -53.05
C ALA A 301 32.28 26.77 -52.11
N GLY A 302 31.41 26.92 -51.11
CA GLY A 302 31.54 27.99 -50.11
C GLY A 302 32.77 27.85 -49.19
N ALA A 303 33.26 26.62 -48.98
CA ALA A 303 34.56 26.41 -48.32
C ALA A 303 35.74 26.81 -49.22
N THR A 304 35.64 26.54 -50.51
CA THR A 304 36.64 26.92 -51.52
C THR A 304 36.72 28.43 -51.69
N GLU A 305 35.58 29.14 -51.77
CA GLU A 305 35.56 30.61 -51.80
C GLU A 305 36.26 31.19 -50.56
N ARG A 306 36.00 30.65 -49.36
CA ARG A 306 36.68 31.07 -48.12
C ARG A 306 38.18 30.83 -48.16
N ALA A 307 38.62 29.67 -48.66
CA ALA A 307 40.04 29.34 -48.80
C ALA A 307 40.74 30.28 -49.80
N VAL A 308 40.10 30.52 -50.95
CA VAL A 308 40.59 31.44 -51.98
C VAL A 308 40.64 32.87 -51.46
N ALA A 309 39.60 33.35 -50.78
CA ALA A 309 39.55 34.67 -50.16
C ALA A 309 40.69 34.86 -49.14
N THR A 310 40.90 33.86 -48.28
CA THR A 310 41.99 33.88 -47.28
C THR A 310 43.36 33.92 -47.95
N ARG A 311 43.59 33.08 -48.96
CA ARG A 311 44.88 33.00 -49.68
C ARG A 311 45.17 34.25 -50.50
N THR A 312 44.14 34.84 -51.10
CA THR A 312 44.27 36.07 -51.89
C THR A 312 44.19 37.33 -51.03
N GLY A 313 43.85 37.23 -49.74
CA GLY A 313 43.63 38.38 -48.86
C GLY A 313 42.46 39.26 -49.30
N LEU A 314 41.47 38.68 -50.00
CA LEU A 314 40.27 39.37 -50.44
C LEU A 314 39.14 39.19 -49.40
N PRO A 315 38.32 40.23 -49.14
CA PRO A 315 37.14 40.07 -48.29
C PRO A 315 36.08 39.23 -49.01
N LEU A 316 35.52 38.22 -48.32
CA LEU A 316 34.49 37.33 -48.88
C LEU A 316 33.13 38.05 -49.06
N HIS A 317 32.86 39.08 -48.25
CA HIS A 317 31.61 39.83 -48.28
C HIS A 317 31.85 41.30 -48.60
N PRO A 318 30.99 41.92 -49.45
CA PRO A 318 29.92 41.31 -50.26
C PRO A 318 30.45 40.39 -51.37
N ARG A 319 29.71 39.31 -51.68
CA ARG A 319 30.15 38.25 -52.63
C ARG A 319 30.47 38.79 -54.03
N GLU A 320 29.69 39.76 -54.52
CA GLU A 320 29.93 40.42 -55.81
C GLU A 320 31.28 41.13 -55.86
N ARG A 321 31.68 41.78 -54.76
CA ARG A 321 33.00 42.43 -54.66
C ARG A 321 34.12 41.42 -54.63
N PHE A 322 33.92 40.28 -53.96
CA PHE A 322 34.87 39.17 -53.98
C PHE A 322 35.12 38.70 -55.42
N TRP A 323 34.06 38.41 -56.19
CA TRP A 323 34.19 37.96 -57.58
C TRP A 323 34.83 39.00 -58.49
N ASN A 324 34.43 40.27 -58.39
CA ASN A 324 35.04 41.35 -59.18
C ASN A 324 36.53 41.50 -58.87
N ALA A 325 36.92 41.45 -57.59
CA ALA A 325 38.32 41.53 -57.18
C ALA A 325 39.11 40.27 -57.57
N LEU A 326 38.48 39.10 -57.53
CA LEU A 326 39.11 37.84 -57.91
C LEU A 326 39.41 37.79 -59.41
N TRP A 327 38.49 38.25 -60.26
CA TRP A 327 38.71 38.36 -61.71
C TRP A 327 39.87 39.29 -62.08
N VAL A 328 40.07 40.36 -61.31
CA VAL A 328 41.20 41.29 -61.52
C VAL A 328 42.51 40.70 -60.99
N ARG A 329 42.49 40.06 -59.82
CA ARG A 329 43.71 39.64 -59.10
C ARG A 329 44.23 38.26 -59.51
N ALA A 330 43.35 37.35 -59.86
CA ALA A 330 43.66 35.97 -60.23
C ALA A 330 42.63 35.46 -61.28
N PRO A 331 42.69 35.94 -62.52
CA PRO A 331 41.67 35.66 -63.55
C PRO A 331 41.55 34.16 -63.87
N GLU A 332 42.66 33.42 -63.84
CA GLU A 332 42.64 31.96 -64.09
C GLU A 332 41.85 31.22 -63.01
N VAL A 333 42.11 31.53 -61.73
CA VAL A 333 41.40 30.95 -60.58
C VAL A 333 39.92 31.35 -60.59
N ALA A 334 39.62 32.59 -60.99
CA ALA A 334 38.25 33.07 -61.14
C ALA A 334 37.50 32.30 -62.23
N GLY A 335 38.14 32.07 -63.37
CA GLY A 335 37.58 31.29 -64.48
C GLY A 335 37.28 29.85 -64.09
N ASP A 336 38.24 29.17 -63.46
CA ASP A 336 38.10 27.78 -63.04
C ASP A 336 37.01 27.61 -61.98
N LEU A 337 36.97 28.50 -60.98
CA LEU A 337 35.94 28.46 -59.93
C LEU A 337 34.56 28.77 -60.50
N ALA A 338 34.43 29.76 -61.39
CA ALA A 338 33.15 30.12 -62.02
C ALA A 338 32.61 28.99 -62.92
N GLN A 339 33.49 28.30 -63.66
CA GLN A 339 33.10 27.16 -64.47
C GLN A 339 32.50 26.03 -63.62
N ILE A 340 33.11 25.76 -62.46
CA ILE A 340 32.64 24.73 -61.54
C ILE A 340 31.34 25.17 -60.85
N GLU A 341 31.24 26.42 -60.38
CA GLU A 341 30.02 26.94 -59.75
C GLU A 341 28.80 26.85 -60.69
N ASN A 342 28.98 27.22 -61.96
CA ASN A 342 27.93 27.13 -62.97
C ASN A 342 27.52 25.69 -63.30
N SER A 343 28.36 24.70 -62.96
CA SER A 343 28.10 23.28 -63.22
C SER A 343 27.75 22.46 -61.97
N LEU A 344 27.67 23.06 -60.77
CA LEU A 344 27.40 22.33 -59.51
C LEU A 344 26.09 21.54 -59.53
N VAL A 345 25.03 22.10 -60.11
CA VAL A 345 23.72 21.44 -60.21
C VAL A 345 23.83 20.19 -61.09
N ALA A 346 24.47 20.31 -62.25
CA ALA A 346 24.69 19.18 -63.16
C ALA A 346 25.65 18.13 -62.56
N ALA A 347 26.72 18.57 -61.90
CA ALA A 347 27.70 17.71 -61.24
C ALA A 347 27.13 16.93 -60.04
N SER A 348 25.96 17.33 -59.53
CA SER A 348 25.27 16.58 -58.46
C SER A 348 24.50 15.34 -58.95
N ALA A 349 24.41 15.13 -60.27
CA ALA A 349 23.62 14.05 -60.88
C ALA A 349 24.20 12.64 -60.63
N THR A 350 25.53 12.49 -60.64
CA THR A 350 26.20 11.20 -60.40
C THR A 350 27.28 11.31 -59.31
N GLU A 351 27.58 10.19 -58.64
CA GLU A 351 28.64 10.15 -57.61
C GLU A 351 30.04 10.40 -58.21
N ARG A 352 30.25 9.98 -59.47
CA ARG A 352 31.48 10.23 -60.23
C ARG A 352 31.66 11.72 -60.52
N ASP A 353 30.61 12.40 -60.97
CA ASP A 353 30.68 13.83 -61.28
C ASP A 353 30.83 14.67 -60.01
N LEU A 354 30.17 14.26 -58.91
CA LEU A 354 30.36 14.88 -57.61
C LEU A 354 31.80 14.77 -57.13
N LEU A 355 32.42 13.59 -57.25
CA LEU A 355 33.80 13.39 -56.83
C LEU A 355 34.76 14.23 -57.67
N ASN A 356 34.57 14.26 -58.99
CA ASN A 356 35.38 15.09 -59.90
C ASN A 356 35.26 16.58 -59.56
N ALA A 357 34.04 17.08 -59.32
CA ALA A 357 33.81 18.47 -58.94
C ALA A 357 34.43 18.79 -57.56
N ALA A 358 34.29 17.89 -56.58
CA ALA A 358 34.91 18.03 -55.26
C ALA A 358 36.45 18.06 -55.33
N GLN A 359 37.06 17.21 -56.18
CA GLN A 359 38.51 17.22 -56.39
C GLN A 359 38.99 18.52 -57.00
N ARG A 360 38.31 19.03 -58.03
CA ARG A 360 38.65 20.32 -58.65
C ARG A 360 38.50 21.49 -57.67
N LEU A 361 37.42 21.52 -56.88
CA LEU A 361 37.24 22.53 -55.82
C LEU A 361 38.38 22.45 -54.80
N HIS A 362 38.80 21.24 -54.42
CA HIS A 362 39.93 21.03 -53.52
C HIS A 362 41.26 21.53 -54.11
N GLU A 363 41.54 21.25 -55.38
CA GLU A 363 42.73 21.74 -56.08
C GLU A 363 42.78 23.27 -56.15
N ILE A 364 41.62 23.91 -56.38
CA ILE A 364 41.50 25.38 -56.35
C ILE A 364 41.75 25.93 -54.93
N ALA A 365 41.19 25.28 -53.90
CA ALA A 365 41.37 25.67 -52.50
C ALA A 365 42.81 25.46 -52.01
N HIS A 366 43.48 24.40 -52.48
CA HIS A 366 44.79 23.96 -52.02
C HIS A 366 45.71 23.59 -53.21
N PRO A 367 46.22 24.59 -53.95
CA PRO A 367 47.13 24.34 -55.05
C PRO A 367 48.43 23.73 -54.52
N ALA A 368 48.94 22.73 -55.22
CA ALA A 368 50.22 22.12 -54.87
C ALA A 368 51.35 23.18 -54.90
N PRO A 369 52.27 23.18 -53.93
CA PRO A 369 53.40 24.09 -53.96
C PRO A 369 54.29 23.83 -55.18
N PHE A 370 54.64 24.90 -55.89
CA PHE A 370 55.53 24.89 -57.05
C PHE A 370 56.85 24.15 -56.72
N ARG A 371 57.10 22.97 -57.32
CA ARG A 371 58.40 22.29 -57.22
C ARG A 371 59.47 23.14 -57.88
N ARG A 372 60.37 23.74 -57.09
CA ARG A 372 61.65 24.25 -57.64
C ARG A 372 62.48 23.05 -58.13
N PRO A 373 63.11 23.10 -59.32
CA PRO A 373 64.03 22.05 -59.75
C PRO A 373 65.22 21.95 -58.79
N ALA A 374 65.58 20.73 -58.41
CA ALA A 374 66.67 20.44 -57.48
C ALA A 374 68.03 20.83 -58.07
N PRO A 375 68.97 21.39 -57.28
CA PRO A 375 70.35 21.63 -57.74
C PRO A 375 71.08 20.30 -58.00
N PRO A 376 72.05 20.26 -58.94
CA PRO A 376 72.73 19.03 -59.34
C PRO A 376 73.50 18.41 -58.17
N SER A 377 73.38 17.09 -58.05
CA SER A 377 74.02 16.24 -57.04
C SER A 377 75.54 16.21 -57.18
N ALA A 378 76.25 16.47 -56.07
CA ALA A 378 77.69 16.24 -55.96
C ALA A 378 78.00 14.72 -55.92
N PRO A 379 79.15 14.27 -56.47
CA PRO A 379 79.43 12.87 -56.68
C PRO A 379 79.73 12.09 -55.39
N LEU A 380 79.26 10.84 -55.37
CA LEU A 380 79.38 9.82 -54.34
C LEU A 380 80.85 9.46 -54.04
N ARG A 381 81.21 9.39 -52.74
CA ARG A 381 82.44 8.73 -52.28
C ARG A 381 82.26 7.21 -52.24
N PRO A 382 83.28 6.41 -52.63
CA PRO A 382 83.15 4.97 -52.75
C PRO A 382 83.25 4.22 -51.41
N SER A 383 82.59 3.06 -51.43
CA SER A 383 82.43 1.99 -50.45
C SER A 383 83.69 1.52 -49.71
N GLY A 384 83.57 1.28 -48.40
CA GLY A 384 84.48 0.45 -47.60
C GLY A 384 83.87 -0.94 -47.28
N PRO A 385 84.69 -2.00 -47.07
CA PRO A 385 84.30 -3.41 -47.13
C PRO A 385 83.90 -4.02 -45.76
N PRO A 386 83.44 -5.30 -45.71
CA PRO A 386 82.38 -5.75 -44.78
C PRO A 386 82.93 -6.62 -43.62
N PRO A 387 82.11 -7.42 -42.88
CA PRO A 387 82.20 -7.54 -41.43
C PRO A 387 83.20 -8.61 -40.95
N ARG A 388 83.58 -8.56 -39.67
CA ARG A 388 84.28 -9.66 -38.98
C ARG A 388 83.44 -10.18 -37.82
N GLU A 389 83.15 -11.48 -37.89
CA GLU A 389 82.63 -12.34 -36.82
C GLU A 389 83.68 -12.57 -35.71
N TRP A 390 83.31 -13.44 -34.75
CA TRP A 390 83.98 -13.94 -33.54
C TRP A 390 83.58 -13.16 -32.28
N GLY A 391 82.99 -13.76 -31.25
CA GLY A 391 82.71 -15.15 -30.94
C GLY A 391 82.22 -15.25 -29.49
N GLY A 392 81.59 -16.38 -29.14
CA GLY A 392 80.75 -16.57 -27.96
C GLY A 392 81.41 -16.53 -26.57
N ARG A 393 80.53 -16.29 -25.58
CA ARG A 393 80.38 -16.86 -24.22
C ARG A 393 79.63 -15.80 -23.40
N GLY A 394 78.52 -16.08 -22.71
CA GLY A 394 78.16 -17.27 -21.96
C GLY A 394 78.07 -16.89 -20.49
N THR A 395 76.96 -17.30 -19.86
CA THR A 395 76.68 -17.39 -18.41
C THR A 395 76.20 -16.15 -17.63
N SER A 396 74.95 -16.26 -17.15
CA SER A 396 74.52 -16.23 -15.72
C SER A 396 74.84 -14.96 -14.92
N ARG A 397 73.91 -14.28 -14.24
CA ARG A 397 72.75 -14.69 -13.43
C ARG A 397 71.74 -13.54 -13.37
#